data_AF-E4NTZ8-F1
#
_entry.id   AF-E4NTZ8-F1
#
_cell.length_a   1.000
_cell.length_b   1.000
_cell.length_c   1.000
_cell.angle_alpha   90.00
_cell.angle_beta   90.00
_cell.angle_gamma   90.00
#
_symmetry.space_group_name_H-M   'P 1'
#
loop_
_entity.id
_entity.type
_entity.pdbx_description
1 polymer ?
#
loop_
_entity_poly.entity_id
_entity_poly.type
_entity_poly.pdbx_seq_one_letter_code
_entity_poly.pdbx_strand_id
1 'polypeptide(L)'
;MKVDIVDTLRQSEYTGENRCEPCTVLNLVIAALLGSLVARKSKLGGWVAVSVSVGLIYLRGYLIPGTPTLTKQYLPPTILRWFGKDTEPDIATGFDGLDAADESTTDAAQGATQTDEAATMEDATTSDTDSTTAEQLSSSDDLEDFFVAHGILELCADADDLCLTESFEAAWFEEIETLADEEVSTEAVVEAFGLEDDDRQFDLVTQDEARLLKSESRRIGQWPSRPALIADIAASRVLQSQIPSWDTYEPQKKGQVLNSLRMFLETCPTTGGDIQIGEEVVESCCSTHKVFAVTCEETGERLFEHRVTDVEA
;
A
#
# COMPACT_ATOMS: atom_id res chain seq x y z
N MET A 1 25.40 6.10 28.29
CA MET A 1 25.97 7.47 28.34
C MET A 1 26.43 8.06 27.00
N LYS A 2 27.21 7.37 26.15
CA LYS A 2 27.48 7.89 24.77
C LYS A 2 26.35 7.59 23.77
N VAL A 3 25.64 6.48 23.98
CA VAL A 3 24.52 6.04 23.13
C VAL A 3 23.31 6.99 23.30
N ASP A 4 22.98 7.37 24.54
CA ASP A 4 21.88 8.30 24.86
C ASP A 4 21.92 9.65 24.12
N ILE A 5 23.10 10.28 23.99
CA ILE A 5 23.22 11.60 23.36
C ILE A 5 23.09 11.50 21.83
N VAL A 6 23.64 10.43 21.26
CA VAL A 6 23.55 10.19 19.82
C VAL A 6 22.11 9.87 19.43
N ASP A 7 21.41 9.05 20.24
CA ASP A 7 20.01 8.72 20.02
C ASP A 7 19.09 9.93 20.23
N THR A 8 19.39 10.80 21.20
CA THR A 8 18.65 12.07 21.41
C THR A 8 18.80 13.05 20.25
N LEU A 9 19.95 13.06 19.57
CA LEU A 9 20.20 13.92 18.41
C LEU A 9 19.72 13.30 17.09
N ARG A 10 19.34 12.02 17.11
CA ARG A 10 18.87 11.29 15.93
C ARG A 10 17.41 11.61 15.66
N GLN A 11 17.06 11.77 14.40
CA GLN A 11 15.66 11.79 13.98
C GLN A 11 15.31 10.42 13.42
N SER A 12 14.65 9.58 14.23
CA SER A 12 14.21 8.24 13.85
C SER A 12 13.24 8.25 12.66
N GLU A 13 12.49 9.34 12.49
CA GLU A 13 11.62 9.61 11.33
C GLU A 13 12.35 9.54 9.98
N TYR A 14 13.67 9.78 9.94
CA TYR A 14 14.45 9.87 8.69
C TYR A 14 15.76 9.04 8.71
N THR A 15 15.94 8.17 9.71
CA THR A 15 17.14 7.36 9.89
C THR A 15 16.80 5.92 10.27
N GLY A 16 17.76 5.00 10.19
CA GLY A 16 17.48 3.57 10.42
C GLY A 16 16.71 2.96 9.25
N GLU A 17 15.61 2.28 9.55
CA GLU A 17 14.73 1.62 8.58
C GLU A 17 13.97 2.62 7.69
N ASN A 18 13.71 3.83 8.20
CA ASN A 18 13.06 4.91 7.47
C ASN A 18 14.03 5.69 6.54
N ARG A 19 15.27 5.21 6.36
CA ARG A 19 16.29 5.90 5.55
C ARG A 19 16.10 5.60 4.08
N CYS A 20 15.97 6.65 3.27
CA CYS A 20 16.05 6.53 1.82
C CYS A 20 17.52 6.43 1.35
N GLU A 21 17.91 5.28 0.79
CA GLU A 21 19.27 5.05 0.24
C GLU A 21 19.61 6.01 -0.92
N PRO A 22 18.76 6.18 -1.97
CA PRO A 22 19.01 7.14 -3.04
C PRO A 22 19.23 8.57 -2.55
N CYS A 23 18.43 9.03 -1.58
CA CYS A 23 18.59 10.37 -0.99
C CYS A 23 19.88 10.47 -0.16
N THR A 24 20.28 9.40 0.51
CA THR A 24 21.56 9.36 1.25
C THR A 24 22.73 9.49 0.28
N VAL A 25 22.73 8.74 -0.83
CA VAL A 25 23.77 8.83 -1.87
C VAL A 25 23.84 10.24 -2.44
N LEU A 26 22.70 10.83 -2.82
CA LEU A 26 22.66 12.19 -3.35
C LEU A 26 23.23 13.21 -2.33
N ASN A 27 22.83 13.12 -1.07
CA ASN A 27 23.34 14.00 -0.02
C ASN A 27 24.85 13.86 0.18
N LEU A 28 25.39 12.63 0.08
CA LEU A 28 26.84 12.39 0.14
C LEU A 28 27.56 12.99 -1.07
N VAL A 29 26.98 12.89 -2.27
CA VAL A 29 27.52 13.53 -3.49
C VAL A 29 27.56 15.06 -3.33
N ILE A 30 26.46 15.67 -2.85
CA ILE A 30 26.40 17.11 -2.59
C ILE A 30 27.45 17.51 -1.54
N ALA A 31 27.57 16.75 -0.45
CA ALA A 31 28.58 16.98 0.58
C ALA A 31 30.02 16.93 0.02
N ALA A 32 30.32 15.95 -0.85
CA ALA A 32 31.61 15.81 -1.48
C ALA A 32 31.92 16.98 -2.45
N LEU A 33 30.93 17.43 -3.22
CA LEU A 33 31.08 18.57 -4.14
C LEU A 33 31.32 19.89 -3.37
N LEU A 34 30.52 20.16 -2.34
CA LEU A 34 30.67 21.34 -1.49
C LEU A 34 32.00 21.31 -0.73
N GLY A 35 32.37 20.15 -0.17
CA GLY A 35 33.66 19.94 0.48
C GLY A 35 34.84 20.17 -0.45
N SER A 36 34.76 19.68 -1.69
CA SER A 36 35.78 19.88 -2.73
C SER A 36 35.94 21.34 -3.12
N LEU A 37 34.84 22.09 -3.21
CA LEU A 37 34.84 23.54 -3.44
C LEU A 37 35.55 24.30 -2.32
N VAL A 38 35.28 23.96 -1.05
CA VAL A 38 35.96 24.58 0.10
C VAL A 38 37.44 24.18 0.16
N ALA A 39 37.76 22.92 -0.18
CA ALA A 39 39.12 22.40 -0.22
C ALA A 39 40.05 23.18 -1.18
N ARG A 40 39.50 23.82 -2.22
CA ARG A 40 40.26 24.70 -3.13
C ARG A 40 40.89 25.89 -2.42
N LYS A 41 40.29 26.38 -1.32
CA LYS A 41 40.83 27.47 -0.48
C LYS A 41 41.52 26.97 0.78
N SER A 42 40.99 25.92 1.40
CA SER A 42 41.56 25.32 2.61
C SER A 42 41.25 23.83 2.67
N LYS A 43 42.29 22.98 2.56
CA LYS A 43 42.15 21.52 2.67
C LYS A 43 41.52 21.10 4.01
N LEU A 44 41.92 21.75 5.10
CA LEU A 44 41.34 21.51 6.42
C LEU A 44 39.86 21.92 6.47
N GLY A 45 39.51 23.07 5.87
CA GLY A 45 38.13 23.53 5.79
C GLY A 45 37.23 22.58 5.00
N GLY A 46 37.72 22.04 3.87
CA GLY A 46 37.00 21.04 3.08
C GLY A 46 36.76 19.75 3.86
N TRP A 47 37.77 19.27 4.58
CA TRP A 47 37.63 18.07 5.41
C TRP A 47 36.61 18.27 6.54
N VAL A 48 36.68 19.39 7.27
CA VAL A 48 35.71 19.72 8.32
C VAL A 48 34.29 19.81 7.75
N ALA A 49 34.11 20.44 6.59
CA ALA A 49 32.81 20.57 5.94
C ALA A 49 32.21 19.20 5.58
N VAL A 50 33.00 18.28 5.00
CA VAL A 50 32.53 16.92 4.68
C VAL A 50 32.21 16.14 5.95
N SER A 51 33.07 16.19 6.97
CA SER A 51 32.84 15.46 8.23
C SER A 51 31.57 15.94 8.94
N VAL A 52 31.32 17.25 8.98
CA VAL A 52 30.08 17.81 9.54
C VAL A 52 28.88 17.39 8.71
N SER A 53 28.99 17.44 7.38
CA SER A 53 27.93 17.04 6.44
C SER A 53 27.54 15.57 6.62
N VAL A 54 28.53 14.66 6.68
CA VAL A 54 28.31 13.23 6.95
C VAL A 54 27.68 13.02 8.32
N GLY A 55 28.11 13.78 9.33
CA GLY A 55 27.49 13.76 10.66
C GLY A 55 26.01 14.15 10.62
N LEU A 56 25.65 15.20 9.89
CA LEU A 56 24.26 15.62 9.71
C LEU A 56 23.44 14.56 8.96
N ILE A 57 23.97 13.99 7.89
CA ILE A 57 23.31 12.91 7.14
C ILE A 57 23.12 11.66 8.01
N TYR A 58 24.09 11.34 8.88
CA TYR A 58 23.99 10.18 9.78
C TYR A 58 22.94 10.37 10.87
N LEU A 59 22.89 11.57 11.48
CA LEU A 59 22.00 11.87 12.60
C LEU A 59 20.58 12.25 12.15
N ARG A 60 20.43 12.96 11.03
CA ARG A 60 19.15 13.52 10.58
C ARG A 60 18.63 13.00 9.25
N GLY A 61 19.45 12.25 8.50
CA GLY A 61 19.05 11.73 7.18
C GLY A 61 19.19 12.74 6.04
N TYR A 62 19.36 14.04 6.33
CA TYR A 62 19.51 15.09 5.31
C TYR A 62 20.67 16.06 5.58
N LEU A 63 21.19 16.64 4.50
CA LEU A 63 22.31 17.59 4.55
C LEU A 63 21.86 19.03 4.85
N ILE A 64 20.74 19.46 4.27
CA ILE A 64 20.22 20.83 4.39
C ILE A 64 18.93 20.80 5.22
N PRO A 65 18.82 21.53 6.34
CA PRO A 65 17.61 21.55 7.17
C PRO A 65 16.34 21.88 6.38
N GLY A 66 15.26 21.13 6.61
CA GLY A 66 13.96 21.33 5.97
C GLY A 66 13.85 20.80 4.54
N THR A 67 14.88 20.13 4.00
CA THR A 67 14.77 19.45 2.69
C THR A 67 13.61 18.46 2.61
N PRO A 68 13.31 17.62 3.63
CA PRO A 68 12.15 16.72 3.57
C PRO A 68 10.84 17.48 3.35
N THR A 69 10.62 18.57 4.09
CA THR A 69 9.43 19.43 3.97
C THR A 69 9.34 20.09 2.59
N LEU A 70 10.47 20.59 2.07
CA LEU A 70 10.52 21.20 0.73
C LEU A 70 10.27 20.17 -0.37
N THR A 71 10.81 18.97 -0.25
CA THR A 71 10.58 17.92 -1.25
C THR A 71 9.16 17.41 -1.24
N LYS A 72 8.54 17.29 -0.05
CA LYS A 72 7.12 16.93 0.09
C LYS A 72 6.20 17.91 -0.62
N GLN A 73 6.50 19.21 -0.53
CA GLN A 73 5.59 20.26 -0.99
C GLN A 73 5.84 20.73 -2.43
N TYR A 74 7.07 20.63 -2.94
CA TYR A 74 7.46 21.25 -4.21
C TYR A 74 8.13 20.32 -5.23
N LEU A 75 8.46 19.08 -4.86
CA LEU A 75 9.12 18.17 -5.80
C LEU A 75 8.08 17.46 -6.68
N PRO A 76 8.10 17.65 -8.01
CA PRO A 76 7.14 17.01 -8.88
C PRO A 76 7.29 15.47 -8.92
N PRO A 77 6.20 14.72 -9.11
CA PRO A 77 6.16 13.25 -9.00
C PRO A 77 7.09 12.55 -10.00
N THR A 78 7.34 13.14 -11.17
CA THR A 78 8.30 12.60 -12.16
C THR A 78 9.72 12.49 -11.61
N ILE A 79 10.12 13.42 -10.73
CA ILE A 79 11.46 13.40 -10.11
C ILE A 79 11.49 12.41 -8.94
N LEU A 80 10.37 12.21 -8.23
CA LEU A 80 10.26 11.22 -7.15
C LEU A 80 10.47 9.78 -7.67
N ARG A 81 9.93 9.45 -8.86
CA ARG A 81 10.15 8.14 -9.50
C ARG A 81 11.63 7.83 -9.76
N TRP A 82 12.45 8.83 -10.08
CA TRP A 82 13.90 8.65 -10.25
C TRP A 82 14.63 8.28 -8.94
N PHE A 83 13.99 8.52 -7.79
CA PHE A 83 14.48 8.07 -6.49
C PHE A 83 13.89 6.71 -6.07
N GLY A 84 13.24 5.97 -6.99
CA GLY A 84 12.56 4.72 -6.68
C GLY A 84 11.37 4.90 -5.74
N LYS A 85 10.71 6.06 -5.83
CA LYS A 85 9.50 6.37 -5.06
C LYS A 85 8.34 6.39 -6.03
N ASP A 86 7.64 5.28 -6.10
CA ASP A 86 6.42 5.22 -6.88
C ASP A 86 5.37 6.18 -6.30
N THR A 87 4.65 6.83 -7.20
CA THR A 87 3.65 7.86 -6.87
C THR A 87 2.32 7.22 -6.48
N GLU A 88 2.13 5.95 -6.86
CA GLU A 88 1.07 5.09 -6.38
C GLU A 88 1.38 4.70 -4.93
N PRO A 89 0.49 4.99 -3.97
CA PRO A 89 0.62 4.46 -2.62
C PRO A 89 0.53 2.94 -2.64
N ASP A 90 1.32 2.30 -1.77
CA ASP A 90 0.87 1.11 -1.06
C ASP A 90 -0.37 1.48 -0.23
N ILE A 91 -1.55 1.44 -0.83
CA ILE A 91 -2.77 1.32 -0.03
C ILE A 91 -2.75 -0.11 0.47
N ALA A 92 -3.02 -0.33 1.76
CA ALA A 92 -3.07 -1.66 2.36
C ALA A 92 -4.27 -2.49 1.81
N THR A 93 -4.18 -2.91 0.54
CA THR A 93 -5.21 -3.58 -0.24
C THR A 93 -5.08 -5.09 -0.18
N GLY A 94 -4.81 -5.67 1.00
CA GLY A 94 -4.80 -7.12 1.19
C GLY A 94 -3.66 -7.83 0.47
N PHE A 95 -3.68 -7.92 -0.86
CA PHE A 95 -2.68 -8.54 -1.74
C PHE A 95 -2.37 -7.60 -2.91
N ASP A 96 -1.11 -7.19 -3.03
CA ASP A 96 -0.69 -6.30 -4.11
C ASP A 96 -0.27 -7.13 -5.34
N GLY A 97 -0.60 -6.64 -6.54
CA GLY A 97 -0.33 -7.34 -7.80
C GLY A 97 1.16 -7.65 -7.95
N LEU A 98 1.52 -8.90 -8.27
CA LEU A 98 2.92 -9.31 -8.39
C LEU A 98 3.65 -8.76 -9.64
N ASP A 99 3.02 -7.86 -10.39
CA ASP A 99 3.50 -7.31 -11.66
C ASP A 99 3.77 -5.80 -11.58
N ALA A 100 4.83 -5.41 -10.87
CA ALA A 100 5.45 -4.08 -11.03
C ALA A 100 6.95 -4.07 -10.74
N ALA A 101 7.60 -5.24 -10.70
CA ALA A 101 9.01 -5.34 -10.34
C ALA A 101 9.77 -6.40 -11.13
N ASP A 102 9.53 -6.54 -12.44
CA ASP A 102 10.54 -7.19 -13.30
C ASP A 102 10.42 -6.85 -14.79
N GLU A 103 10.64 -5.61 -15.21
CA GLU A 103 11.10 -5.32 -16.58
C GLU A 103 12.06 -4.13 -16.57
N SER A 104 13.31 -4.35 -16.13
CA SER A 104 14.40 -3.41 -16.40
C SER A 104 15.75 -4.11 -16.44
N THR A 105 15.92 -5.04 -17.38
CA THR A 105 17.25 -5.36 -17.92
C THR A 105 17.17 -5.80 -19.38
N THR A 106 17.33 -4.88 -20.33
CA THR A 106 18.51 -4.84 -21.23
C THR A 106 18.36 -3.68 -22.23
N ASP A 107 19.35 -2.81 -22.22
CA ASP A 107 19.51 -1.74 -23.20
C ASP A 107 20.52 -2.17 -24.28
N ALA A 108 20.33 -1.59 -25.47
CA ALA A 108 21.21 -1.51 -26.63
C ALA A 108 21.40 -2.73 -27.56
N ALA A 109 20.85 -2.63 -28.77
CA ALA A 109 21.66 -2.20 -29.93
C ALA A 109 20.79 -1.78 -31.13
N GLN A 110 21.16 -0.63 -31.70
CA GLN A 110 20.60 0.02 -32.87
C GLN A 110 20.83 -0.78 -34.18
N GLY A 111 19.87 -0.67 -35.11
CA GLY A 111 20.05 -1.09 -36.50
C GLY A 111 18.88 -0.63 -37.39
N ALA A 112 19.15 0.39 -38.20
CA ALA A 112 18.24 1.09 -39.12
C ALA A 112 17.38 0.22 -40.05
N THR A 113 16.20 0.71 -40.48
CA THR A 113 15.96 1.27 -41.83
C THR A 113 14.51 1.80 -41.99
N GLN A 114 14.42 2.76 -42.90
CA GLN A 114 13.44 3.78 -43.27
C GLN A 114 12.21 3.29 -44.09
N THR A 115 11.12 4.07 -44.03
CA THR A 115 10.04 4.28 -45.06
C THR A 115 9.09 3.11 -45.37
N ASP A 116 7.77 3.25 -45.55
CA ASP A 116 7.00 4.25 -46.32
C ASP A 116 5.51 4.36 -45.88
N GLU A 117 4.85 5.41 -46.40
CA GLU A 117 3.51 5.94 -46.14
C GLU A 117 2.28 5.13 -46.64
N ALA A 118 1.12 5.52 -46.06
CA ALA A 118 -0.16 5.87 -46.73
C ALA A 118 -1.38 4.90 -46.70
N ALA A 119 -2.48 5.45 -46.16
CA ALA A 119 -3.92 5.33 -46.51
C ALA A 119 -4.60 3.94 -46.41
N THR A 120 -5.81 3.76 -45.86
CA THR A 120 -7.10 4.35 -46.30
C THR A 120 -8.22 3.95 -45.32
N MET A 121 -9.34 4.69 -45.34
CA MET A 121 -10.59 4.47 -44.58
C MET A 121 -11.45 3.29 -45.09
N GLU A 122 -12.43 2.92 -44.24
CA GLU A 122 -13.77 2.32 -44.48
C GLU A 122 -14.02 0.85 -44.07
N ASP A 123 -14.82 0.75 -43.00
CA ASP A 123 -16.15 0.11 -42.88
C ASP A 123 -16.33 -1.42 -42.70
N ALA A 124 -17.21 -1.69 -41.73
CA ALA A 124 -18.15 -2.81 -41.60
C ALA A 124 -17.71 -4.26 -41.30
N THR A 125 -18.16 -4.69 -40.12
CA THR A 125 -18.90 -5.95 -39.86
C THR A 125 -18.12 -7.17 -39.35
N THR A 126 -18.32 -7.38 -38.04
CA THR A 126 -18.45 -8.65 -37.28
C THR A 126 -17.75 -9.90 -37.81
N SER A 127 -16.83 -10.43 -37.00
CA SER A 127 -16.81 -11.86 -36.69
C SER A 127 -16.04 -12.09 -35.39
N ASP A 128 -16.59 -13.00 -34.60
CA ASP A 128 -16.16 -13.48 -33.30
C ASP A 128 -14.64 -13.66 -33.17
N THR A 129 -14.10 -13.17 -32.06
CA THR A 129 -12.92 -13.78 -31.45
C THR A 129 -13.17 -13.83 -29.96
N ASP A 130 -13.58 -15.02 -29.57
CA ASP A 130 -13.47 -15.62 -28.26
C ASP A 130 -12.12 -15.24 -27.61
N SER A 131 -12.18 -14.28 -26.69
CA SER A 131 -11.14 -14.05 -25.70
C SER A 131 -11.87 -13.79 -24.41
N THR A 132 -12.13 -14.89 -23.69
CA THR A 132 -12.41 -14.93 -22.26
C THR A 132 -11.28 -14.20 -21.53
N THR A 133 -11.38 -12.88 -21.54
CA THR A 133 -10.57 -12.01 -20.70
C THR A 133 -11.19 -12.17 -19.33
N ALA A 134 -10.43 -12.71 -18.38
CA ALA A 134 -10.84 -12.75 -16.98
C ALA A 134 -11.32 -11.34 -16.61
N GLU A 135 -12.63 -11.20 -16.39
CA GLU A 135 -13.27 -9.95 -16.05
C GLU A 135 -12.72 -9.51 -14.69
N GLN A 136 -11.67 -8.69 -14.73
CA GLN A 136 -11.23 -7.97 -13.57
C GLN A 136 -12.34 -7.00 -13.21
N LEU A 137 -13.19 -7.34 -12.23
CA LEU A 137 -14.09 -6.37 -11.55
C LEU A 137 -13.15 -5.28 -11.03
N SER A 138 -12.97 -4.23 -11.81
CA SER A 138 -11.94 -3.19 -11.59
C SER A 138 -12.59 -1.84 -11.36
N SER A 139 -13.90 -1.73 -11.65
CA SER A 139 -14.73 -0.63 -11.19
C SER A 139 -15.43 -0.97 -9.87
N SER A 140 -15.77 0.05 -9.09
CA SER A 140 -16.62 -0.06 -7.89
C SER A 140 -17.96 -0.72 -8.23
N ASP A 141 -18.53 -0.34 -9.36
CA ASP A 141 -19.84 -0.77 -9.83
C ASP A 141 -19.85 -2.30 -10.08
N ASP A 142 -18.74 -2.86 -10.59
CA ASP A 142 -18.60 -4.30 -10.81
C ASP A 142 -18.57 -5.10 -9.48
N LEU A 143 -18.11 -4.49 -8.38
CA LEU A 143 -18.05 -5.14 -7.06
C LEU A 143 -19.40 -5.04 -6.33
N GLU A 144 -20.10 -3.92 -6.44
CA GLU A 144 -21.45 -3.77 -5.92
C GLU A 144 -22.40 -4.79 -6.57
N ASP A 145 -22.36 -4.91 -7.90
CA ASP A 145 -23.13 -5.92 -8.64
C ASP A 145 -22.78 -7.35 -8.20
N PHE A 146 -21.49 -7.64 -7.97
CA PHE A 146 -21.04 -8.92 -7.42
C PHE A 146 -21.66 -9.18 -6.04
N PHE A 147 -21.60 -8.22 -5.11
CA PHE A 147 -22.12 -8.40 -3.77
C PHE A 147 -23.64 -8.60 -3.75
N VAL A 148 -24.37 -7.81 -4.54
CA VAL A 148 -25.83 -7.94 -4.66
C VAL A 148 -26.21 -9.27 -5.31
N ALA A 149 -25.52 -9.68 -6.38
CA ALA A 149 -25.78 -10.96 -7.06
C ALA A 149 -25.58 -12.17 -6.15
N HIS A 150 -24.68 -12.07 -5.17
CA HIS A 150 -24.40 -13.12 -4.19
C HIS A 150 -25.18 -12.98 -2.87
N GLY A 151 -26.07 -11.99 -2.74
CA GLY A 151 -26.88 -11.80 -1.52
C GLY A 151 -26.08 -11.33 -0.30
N ILE A 152 -24.95 -10.67 -0.55
CA ILE A 152 -24.08 -10.08 0.48
C ILE A 152 -24.59 -8.69 0.84
N LEU A 153 -24.98 -7.90 -0.19
CA LEU A 153 -25.57 -6.58 -0.04
C LEU A 153 -27.02 -6.54 -0.53
N GLU A 154 -27.80 -5.65 0.06
CA GLU A 154 -29.15 -5.28 -0.36
C GLU A 154 -29.39 -3.79 -0.18
N LEU A 155 -30.47 -3.26 -0.76
CA LEU A 155 -30.86 -1.87 -0.52
C LEU A 155 -31.26 -1.68 0.93
N CYS A 156 -30.71 -0.66 1.58
CA CYS A 156 -31.09 -0.29 2.93
C CYS A 156 -32.59 0.06 3.01
N ALA A 157 -33.24 -0.26 4.12
CA ALA A 157 -34.66 0.01 4.30
C ALA A 157 -35.00 1.52 4.34
N ASP A 158 -34.06 2.33 4.85
CA ASP A 158 -34.28 3.74 5.21
C ASP A 158 -33.42 4.74 4.41
N ALA A 159 -32.63 4.27 3.44
CA ALA A 159 -31.73 5.08 2.63
C ALA A 159 -31.60 4.54 1.19
N ASP A 160 -31.24 5.41 0.25
CA ASP A 160 -30.88 5.02 -1.12
C ASP A 160 -29.41 4.62 -1.17
N ASP A 161 -29.07 3.59 -0.39
CA ASP A 161 -27.70 3.07 -0.19
C ASP A 161 -27.73 1.54 -0.05
N LEU A 162 -26.55 0.90 -0.06
CA LEU A 162 -26.39 -0.54 0.11
C LEU A 162 -25.99 -0.89 1.55
N CYS A 163 -26.64 -1.91 2.09
CA CYS A 163 -26.43 -2.46 3.43
C CYS A 163 -26.09 -3.95 3.32
N LEU A 164 -25.39 -4.50 4.32
CA LEU A 164 -25.23 -5.94 4.45
C LEU A 164 -26.59 -6.60 4.61
N THR A 165 -26.78 -7.78 4.02
CA THR A 165 -27.95 -8.60 4.35
C THR A 165 -27.83 -9.09 5.79
N GLU A 166 -28.95 -9.14 6.53
CA GLU A 166 -28.95 -9.60 7.93
C GLU A 166 -28.28 -10.97 8.10
N SER A 167 -28.45 -11.86 7.11
CA SER A 167 -27.84 -13.19 7.13
C SER A 167 -26.33 -13.18 6.94
N PHE A 168 -25.82 -12.32 6.06
CA PHE A 168 -24.38 -12.22 5.81
C PHE A 168 -23.70 -11.52 6.99
N GLU A 169 -24.28 -10.42 7.47
CA GLU A 169 -23.81 -9.69 8.63
C GLU A 169 -23.65 -10.63 9.84
N ALA A 170 -24.70 -11.36 10.21
CA ALA A 170 -24.65 -12.28 11.34
C ALA A 170 -23.56 -13.35 11.21
N ALA A 171 -23.42 -13.95 10.02
CA ALA A 171 -22.39 -14.96 9.76
C ALA A 171 -20.97 -14.37 9.81
N TRP A 172 -20.80 -13.15 9.31
CA TRP A 172 -19.51 -12.47 9.29
C TRP A 172 -19.07 -12.08 10.71
N PHE A 173 -19.98 -11.52 11.50
CA PHE A 173 -19.68 -11.17 12.89
C PHE A 173 -19.44 -12.40 13.77
N GLU A 174 -20.15 -13.51 13.55
CA GLU A 174 -19.86 -14.78 14.24
C GLU A 174 -18.43 -15.26 13.95
N GLU A 175 -17.99 -15.25 12.69
CA GLU A 175 -16.61 -15.61 12.34
C GLU A 175 -15.57 -14.62 12.90
N ILE A 176 -15.88 -13.32 12.92
CA ILE A 176 -15.03 -12.28 13.52
C ILE A 176 -14.80 -12.59 15.01
N GLU A 177 -15.87 -12.90 15.75
CA GLU A 177 -15.78 -13.22 17.18
C GLU A 177 -14.84 -14.41 17.45
N THR A 178 -14.83 -15.43 16.57
CA THR A 178 -13.90 -16.56 16.72
C THR A 178 -12.42 -16.17 16.62
N LEU A 179 -12.12 -15.06 15.93
CA LEU A 179 -10.77 -14.58 15.68
C LEU A 179 -10.38 -13.41 16.60
N ALA A 180 -11.35 -12.72 17.20
CA ALA A 180 -11.13 -11.50 17.98
C ALA A 180 -10.28 -11.75 19.24
N ASP A 181 -10.44 -12.91 19.88
CA ASP A 181 -9.79 -13.26 21.15
C ASP A 181 -8.39 -13.90 20.98
N GLU A 182 -8.03 -14.34 19.77
CA GLU A 182 -6.79 -15.07 19.50
C GLU A 182 -5.82 -14.29 18.59
N GLU A 183 -4.52 -14.54 18.72
CA GLU A 183 -3.57 -14.00 17.76
C GLU A 183 -3.74 -14.71 16.41
N VAL A 184 -4.03 -13.93 15.36
CA VAL A 184 -4.16 -14.47 14.00
C VAL A 184 -2.84 -15.10 13.57
N SER A 185 -2.88 -16.39 13.25
CA SER A 185 -1.73 -17.14 12.79
C SER A 185 -1.49 -16.95 11.29
N THR A 186 -0.25 -17.17 10.84
CA THR A 186 0.10 -17.11 9.42
C THR A 186 -0.70 -18.10 8.58
N GLU A 187 -0.97 -19.29 9.12
CA GLU A 187 -1.73 -20.35 8.45
C GLU A 187 -3.18 -19.92 8.16
N ALA A 188 -3.81 -19.21 9.11
CA ALA A 188 -5.16 -18.69 8.90
C ALA A 188 -5.22 -17.68 7.74
N VAL A 189 -4.18 -16.86 7.55
CA VAL A 189 -4.08 -15.95 6.40
C VAL A 189 -3.86 -16.74 5.11
N VAL A 190 -2.91 -17.69 5.11
CA VAL A 190 -2.61 -18.52 3.93
C VAL A 190 -3.85 -19.28 3.44
N GLU A 191 -4.59 -19.88 4.36
CA GLU A 191 -5.84 -20.58 4.07
C GLU A 191 -6.92 -19.63 3.54
N ALA A 192 -7.18 -18.52 4.25
CA ALA A 192 -8.22 -17.57 3.87
C ALA A 192 -8.02 -17.01 2.45
N PHE A 193 -6.77 -16.83 2.01
CA PHE A 193 -6.47 -16.27 0.70
C PHE A 193 -6.08 -17.31 -0.35
N GLY A 194 -6.07 -18.60 0.00
CA GLY A 194 -5.75 -19.69 -0.92
C GLY A 194 -4.33 -19.60 -1.48
N LEU A 195 -3.35 -19.26 -0.65
CA LEU A 195 -1.95 -19.19 -1.07
C LEU A 195 -1.38 -20.61 -1.17
N GLU A 196 -0.95 -21.01 -2.37
CA GLU A 196 -0.38 -22.35 -2.59
C GLU A 196 1.06 -22.47 -2.04
N ASP A 197 1.27 -23.57 -1.31
CA ASP A 197 2.50 -24.02 -0.63
C ASP A 197 3.56 -24.56 -1.62
N ASP A 198 3.96 -23.76 -2.62
CA ASP A 198 5.05 -24.10 -3.55
C ASP A 198 6.43 -23.92 -2.88
N ASP A 199 6.68 -24.60 -1.76
CA ASP A 199 7.89 -24.48 -0.92
C ASP A 199 8.15 -23.07 -0.36
N ARG A 200 7.17 -22.17 -0.46
CA ARG A 200 7.26 -20.78 0.04
C ARG A 200 6.97 -20.74 1.53
N GLN A 201 7.94 -20.26 2.31
CA GLN A 201 7.68 -19.93 3.70
C GLN A 201 6.99 -18.57 3.78
N PHE A 202 5.85 -18.53 4.49
CA PHE A 202 5.16 -17.29 4.81
C PHE A 202 5.43 -16.89 6.26
N ASP A 203 5.46 -15.59 6.51
CA ASP A 203 5.57 -15.01 7.84
C ASP A 203 4.62 -13.81 7.96
N LEU A 204 3.82 -13.79 9.03
CA LEU A 204 2.93 -12.68 9.36
C LEU A 204 3.60 -11.81 10.41
N VAL A 205 4.01 -10.61 10.01
CA VAL A 205 4.71 -9.68 10.89
C VAL A 205 3.89 -8.41 11.11
N THR A 206 4.03 -7.83 12.29
CA THR A 206 3.45 -6.52 12.62
C THR A 206 4.51 -5.45 12.42
N GLN A 207 4.18 -4.40 11.68
CA GLN A 207 5.01 -3.21 11.52
C GLN A 207 4.16 -1.98 11.83
N ASP A 208 4.50 -1.29 12.91
CA ASP A 208 3.64 -0.28 13.54
C ASP A 208 2.25 -0.88 13.86
N GLU A 209 1.18 -0.41 13.22
CA GLU A 209 -0.17 -0.99 13.33
C GLU A 209 -0.46 -1.99 12.21
N ALA A 210 0.27 -1.92 11.09
CA ALA A 210 0.02 -2.72 9.92
C ALA A 210 0.41 -4.19 10.11
N ARG A 211 -0.38 -5.07 9.49
CA ARG A 211 -0.08 -6.51 9.40
C ARG A 211 0.43 -6.82 8.00
N LEU A 212 1.60 -7.45 7.92
CA LEU A 212 2.28 -7.74 6.67
C LEU A 212 2.47 -9.25 6.53
N LEU A 213 1.92 -9.81 5.46
CA LEU A 213 2.26 -11.17 5.05
C LEU A 213 3.47 -11.10 4.13
N LYS A 214 4.56 -11.76 4.51
CA LYS A 214 5.82 -11.80 3.76
C LYS A 214 6.15 -13.22 3.35
N SER A 215 6.83 -13.37 2.22
CA SER A 215 7.53 -14.58 1.85
C SER A 215 8.98 -14.23 1.54
N GLU A 216 9.90 -14.88 2.26
CA GLU A 216 11.32 -14.50 2.31
C GLU A 216 11.54 -13.01 2.66
N SER A 217 11.73 -12.16 1.65
CA SER A 217 11.91 -10.70 1.77
C SER A 217 10.91 -9.90 0.95
N ARG A 218 9.98 -10.57 0.25
CA ARG A 218 8.93 -9.94 -0.54
C ARG A 218 7.65 -9.84 0.28
N ARG A 219 7.03 -8.66 0.29
CA ARG A 219 5.68 -8.49 0.83
C ARG A 219 4.67 -9.08 -0.16
N ILE A 220 3.81 -9.95 0.36
CA ILE A 220 2.75 -10.63 -0.39
C ILE A 220 1.41 -9.94 -0.11
N GLY A 221 1.20 -9.52 1.14
CA GLY A 221 -0.03 -8.85 1.54
C GLY A 221 0.15 -7.85 2.68
N GLN A 222 -0.80 -6.92 2.79
CA GLN A 222 -0.79 -5.84 3.76
C GLN A 222 -2.19 -5.43 4.21
N TRP A 223 -2.35 -5.29 5.51
CA TRP A 223 -3.55 -4.75 6.16
C TRP A 223 -3.17 -3.58 7.07
N PRO A 224 -4.04 -2.56 7.17
CA PRO A 224 -3.75 -1.36 7.95
C PRO A 224 -3.72 -1.64 9.47
N SER A 225 -4.40 -2.68 9.94
CA SER A 225 -4.46 -3.06 11.35
C SER A 225 -4.80 -4.54 11.58
N ARG A 226 -4.76 -4.99 12.84
CA ARG A 226 -5.29 -6.30 13.25
C ARG A 226 -6.81 -6.44 12.98
N PRO A 227 -7.68 -5.48 13.38
CA PRO A 227 -9.10 -5.55 13.04
C PRO A 227 -9.38 -5.71 11.55
N ALA A 228 -8.63 -5.01 10.69
CA ALA A 228 -8.79 -5.14 9.24
C ALA A 228 -8.44 -6.54 8.73
N LEU A 229 -7.37 -7.15 9.23
CA LEU A 229 -7.00 -8.52 8.88
C LEU A 229 -8.04 -9.54 9.36
N ILE A 230 -8.56 -9.37 10.58
CA ILE A 230 -9.61 -10.25 11.13
C ILE A 230 -10.88 -10.18 10.28
N ALA A 231 -11.31 -8.97 9.94
CA ALA A 231 -12.48 -8.76 9.09
C ALA A 231 -12.33 -9.50 7.75
N ASP A 232 -11.17 -9.39 7.08
CA ASP A 232 -10.94 -10.02 5.79
C ASP A 232 -10.87 -11.56 5.88
N ILE A 233 -10.24 -12.13 6.92
CA ILE A 233 -10.20 -13.58 7.14
C ILE A 233 -11.61 -14.13 7.41
N ALA A 234 -12.35 -13.48 8.31
CA ALA A 234 -13.70 -13.87 8.67
C ALA A 234 -14.63 -13.83 7.44
N ALA A 235 -14.58 -12.73 6.67
CA ALA A 235 -15.36 -12.62 5.45
C ALA A 235 -14.96 -13.70 4.44
N SER A 236 -13.67 -14.01 4.27
CA SER A 236 -13.25 -15.08 3.36
C SER A 236 -13.88 -16.43 3.73
N ARG A 237 -13.93 -16.79 5.03
CA ARG A 237 -14.56 -18.03 5.49
C ARG A 237 -16.06 -18.06 5.21
N VAL A 238 -16.76 -16.95 5.44
CA VAL A 238 -18.18 -16.86 5.10
C VAL A 238 -18.39 -17.00 3.58
N LEU A 239 -17.59 -16.31 2.77
CA LEU A 239 -17.67 -16.37 1.31
C LEU A 239 -17.34 -17.76 0.76
N GLN A 240 -16.40 -18.50 1.35
CA GLN A 240 -16.13 -19.91 1.02
C GLN A 240 -17.39 -20.78 1.17
N SER A 241 -18.20 -20.52 2.19
CA SER A 241 -19.42 -21.29 2.43
C SER A 241 -20.58 -20.93 1.48
N GLN A 242 -20.63 -19.68 1.00
CA GLN A 242 -21.74 -19.15 0.21
C GLN A 242 -21.49 -19.15 -1.29
N ILE A 243 -20.24 -19.02 -1.72
CA ILE A 243 -19.83 -18.88 -3.11
C ILE A 243 -18.95 -20.08 -3.49
N PRO A 244 -19.50 -21.10 -4.20
CA PRO A 244 -18.77 -22.32 -4.53
C PRO A 244 -17.48 -22.12 -5.34
N SER A 245 -17.39 -21.02 -6.10
CA SER A 245 -16.21 -20.67 -6.88
C SER A 245 -15.18 -19.84 -6.11
N TRP A 246 -15.44 -19.46 -4.86
CA TRP A 246 -14.56 -18.56 -4.12
C TRP A 246 -13.13 -19.09 -4.03
N ASP A 247 -12.94 -20.38 -3.77
CA ASP A 247 -11.61 -20.98 -3.66
C ASP A 247 -10.81 -20.93 -4.96
N THR A 248 -11.48 -20.79 -6.10
CA THR A 248 -10.82 -20.67 -7.42
C THR A 248 -10.34 -19.26 -7.72
N TYR A 249 -10.71 -18.27 -6.92
CA TYR A 249 -10.30 -16.89 -7.15
C TYR A 249 -8.85 -16.69 -6.72
N GLU A 250 -8.10 -15.95 -7.55
CA GLU A 250 -6.73 -15.58 -7.24
C GLU A 250 -6.65 -14.74 -5.94
N PRO A 251 -5.56 -14.84 -5.16
CA PRO A 251 -5.41 -14.12 -3.90
C PRO A 251 -5.64 -12.61 -4.03
N GLN A 252 -5.20 -12.01 -5.13
CA GLN A 252 -5.40 -10.59 -5.45
C GLN A 252 -6.89 -10.25 -5.58
N LYS A 253 -7.65 -11.13 -6.24
CA LYS A 253 -9.08 -10.94 -6.42
C LYS A 253 -9.82 -11.04 -5.09
N LYS A 254 -9.47 -12.03 -4.27
CA LYS A 254 -10.00 -12.17 -2.91
C LYS A 254 -9.68 -10.92 -2.08
N GLY A 255 -8.43 -10.45 -2.11
CA GLY A 255 -8.00 -9.23 -1.42
C GLY A 255 -8.83 -8.01 -1.79
N GLN A 256 -9.08 -7.79 -3.09
CA GLN A 256 -9.90 -6.68 -3.56
C GLN A 256 -11.35 -6.74 -3.05
N VAL A 257 -11.99 -7.90 -3.16
CA VAL A 257 -13.37 -8.11 -2.70
C VAL A 257 -13.47 -7.89 -1.19
N LEU A 258 -12.57 -8.48 -0.42
CA LEU A 258 -12.57 -8.39 1.05
C LEU A 258 -12.27 -6.97 1.54
N ASN A 259 -11.30 -6.30 0.92
CA ASN A 259 -11.00 -4.91 1.22
C ASN A 259 -12.20 -3.98 0.97
N SER A 260 -12.94 -4.21 -0.12
CA SER A 260 -14.13 -3.41 -0.44
C SER A 260 -15.27 -3.69 0.53
N LEU A 261 -15.42 -4.94 0.95
CA LEU A 261 -16.46 -5.34 1.90
C LEU A 261 -16.29 -4.69 3.29
N ARG A 262 -15.06 -4.37 3.71
CA ARG A 262 -14.79 -3.64 4.97
C ARG A 262 -15.47 -2.26 5.05
N MET A 263 -15.86 -1.66 3.92
CA MET A 263 -16.57 -0.38 3.91
C MET A 263 -17.97 -0.47 4.53
N PHE A 264 -18.54 -1.68 4.61
CA PHE A 264 -19.88 -1.92 5.16
C PHE A 264 -19.87 -2.35 6.63
N LEU A 265 -18.71 -2.34 7.30
CA LEU A 265 -18.65 -2.56 8.74
C LEU A 265 -19.18 -1.33 9.47
N GLU A 266 -20.10 -1.54 10.41
CA GLU A 266 -20.59 -0.48 11.31
C GLU A 266 -20.00 -0.55 12.72
N THR A 267 -19.32 -1.65 13.04
CA THR A 267 -18.70 -1.88 14.35
C THR A 267 -17.28 -2.41 14.22
N CYS A 268 -16.48 -2.19 15.25
CA CYS A 268 -15.09 -2.61 15.31
C CYS A 268 -14.98 -4.13 15.46
N PRO A 269 -14.27 -4.85 14.55
CA PRO A 269 -14.12 -6.31 14.59
C PRO A 269 -13.46 -6.87 15.86
N THR A 270 -12.67 -6.08 16.59
CA THR A 270 -11.95 -6.57 17.77
C THR A 270 -12.61 -6.21 19.09
N THR A 271 -13.33 -5.09 19.16
CA THR A 271 -13.96 -4.62 20.41
C THR A 271 -15.48 -4.73 20.40
N GLY A 272 -16.10 -4.86 19.22
CA GLY A 272 -17.55 -4.76 19.03
C GLY A 272 -18.11 -3.36 19.27
N GLY A 273 -17.25 -2.36 19.52
CA GLY A 273 -17.64 -0.96 19.71
C GLY A 273 -17.87 -0.21 18.39
N ASP A 274 -18.23 1.06 18.48
CA ASP A 274 -18.51 1.90 17.32
C ASP A 274 -17.23 2.19 16.50
N ILE A 275 -17.43 2.48 15.20
CA ILE A 275 -16.39 3.01 14.32
C ILE A 275 -16.60 4.51 14.11
N GLN A 276 -15.52 5.21 13.77
CA GLN A 276 -15.56 6.62 13.41
C GLN A 276 -14.89 6.83 12.05
N ILE A 277 -15.46 7.73 11.25
CA ILE A 277 -14.89 8.20 10.00
C ILE A 277 -14.16 9.51 10.28
N GLY A 278 -12.88 9.58 9.95
CA GLY A 278 -12.04 10.76 10.13
C GLY A 278 -11.25 11.11 8.88
N GLU A 279 -11.01 12.41 8.67
CA GLU A 279 -9.96 12.87 7.76
C GLU A 279 -8.63 12.87 8.52
N GLU A 280 -7.69 12.06 8.07
CA GLU A 280 -6.34 12.00 8.63
C GLU A 280 -5.30 12.42 7.60
N VAL A 281 -4.16 12.91 8.09
CA VAL A 281 -3.03 13.25 7.25
C VAL A 281 -1.95 12.20 7.48
N VAL A 282 -1.73 11.34 6.50
CA VAL A 282 -0.67 10.33 6.55
C VAL A 282 0.59 10.92 5.94
N GLU A 283 1.68 10.86 6.72
CA GLU A 283 2.99 11.31 6.29
C GLU A 283 3.88 10.12 5.96
N SER A 284 4.35 10.06 4.72
CA SER A 284 5.54 9.28 4.40
C SER A 284 6.79 10.14 4.60
N CYS A 285 7.98 9.54 4.52
CA CYS A 285 9.25 10.28 4.51
C CYS A 285 9.30 11.37 3.42
N CYS A 286 8.49 11.25 2.36
CA CYS A 286 8.67 11.99 1.10
C CYS A 286 7.38 12.62 0.55
N SER A 287 6.23 12.30 1.13
CA SER A 287 4.93 12.85 0.77
C SER A 287 4.03 12.98 2.00
N THR A 288 2.98 13.78 1.87
CA THR A 288 1.93 13.95 2.88
C THR A 288 0.60 13.90 2.13
N HIS A 289 -0.32 13.03 2.54
CA HIS A 289 -1.60 12.83 1.87
C HIS A 289 -2.75 12.95 2.88
N LYS A 290 -3.83 13.62 2.49
CA LYS A 290 -5.11 13.52 3.19
C LYS A 290 -5.77 12.20 2.82
N VAL A 291 -6.22 11.46 3.81
CA VAL A 291 -6.96 10.21 3.64
C VAL A 291 -8.26 10.29 4.44
N PHE A 292 -9.32 9.67 3.92
CA PHE A 292 -10.43 9.25 4.77
C PHE A 292 -10.02 7.92 5.39
N ALA A 293 -10.00 7.89 6.72
CA ALA A 293 -9.74 6.69 7.49
C ALA A 293 -10.99 6.32 8.27
N VAL A 294 -11.32 5.03 8.25
CA VAL A 294 -12.29 4.45 9.17
C VAL A 294 -11.50 3.77 10.28
N THR A 295 -11.77 4.14 11.53
CA THR A 295 -11.06 3.62 12.71
C THR A 295 -12.02 3.11 13.75
N CYS A 296 -11.62 2.08 14.49
CA CYS A 296 -12.30 1.70 15.73
C CYS A 296 -12.23 2.86 16.74
N GLU A 297 -13.36 3.31 17.30
CA GLU A 297 -13.38 4.50 18.17
C GLU A 297 -12.55 4.30 19.45
N GLU A 298 -12.62 3.10 20.05
CA GLU A 298 -11.96 2.83 21.32
C GLU A 298 -10.43 2.66 21.20
N THR A 299 -9.97 2.02 20.12
CA THR A 299 -8.54 1.65 19.96
C THR A 299 -7.79 2.55 19.00
N GLY A 300 -8.49 3.24 18.08
CA GLY A 300 -7.89 4.00 16.99
C GLY A 300 -7.36 3.14 15.84
N GLU A 301 -7.53 1.81 15.90
CA GLU A 301 -7.02 0.90 14.87
C GLU A 301 -7.79 1.08 13.55
N ARG A 302 -7.05 1.19 12.44
CA ARG A 302 -7.60 1.49 11.11
C ARG A 302 -8.26 0.28 10.45
N LEU A 303 -9.49 0.43 9.99
CA LEU A 303 -10.19 -0.56 9.17
C LEU A 303 -9.98 -0.33 7.68
N PHE A 304 -9.98 0.93 7.25
CA PHE A 304 -9.91 1.29 5.84
C PHE A 304 -9.23 2.65 5.68
N GLU A 305 -8.52 2.84 4.58
CA GLU A 305 -7.93 4.12 4.20
C GLU A 305 -8.14 4.36 2.70
N HIS A 306 -8.64 5.53 2.33
CA HIS A 306 -8.72 5.97 0.94
C HIS A 306 -8.18 7.38 0.79
N ARG A 307 -7.42 7.63 -0.29
CA ARG A 307 -6.92 8.98 -0.56
C ARG A 307 -8.05 9.90 -0.97
N VAL A 308 -8.07 11.09 -0.40
CA VAL A 308 -8.90 12.17 -0.93
C VAL A 308 -8.10 12.85 -2.03
N THR A 309 -8.58 12.75 -3.27
CA THR A 309 -8.15 13.72 -4.28
C THR A 309 -8.88 15.02 -3.96
N ASP A 310 -8.15 16.09 -3.63
CA ASP A 310 -8.75 17.42 -3.52
C ASP A 310 -9.38 17.74 -4.88
N VAL A 311 -10.69 17.54 -5.03
CA VAL A 311 -11.45 18.04 -6.17
C VAL A 311 -11.47 19.55 -6.01
N GLU A 312 -10.65 20.24 -6.81
CA GLU A 312 -10.62 21.70 -6.85
C GLU A 312 -12.06 22.22 -7.07
N ALA A 313 -12.60 22.90 -6.06
CA ALA A 313 -13.86 23.64 -6.12
C ALA A 313 -13.69 25.00 -6.79
#